data_AF-A0A9Q0KN38-F1
#
_entry.id   AF-A0A9Q0KN38-F1
#
_cell.length_a   1.000
_cell.length_b   1.000
_cell.length_c   1.000
_cell.angle_alpha   90.00
_cell.angle_beta   90.00
_cell.angle_gamma   90.00
#
_symmetry.space_group_name_H-M   'P 1'
#
loop_
_entity.id
_entity.type
_entity.pdbx_description
1 polymer ?
#
loop_
_entity_poly.entity_id
_entity_poly.type
_entity_poly.pdbx_seq_one_letter_code
_entity_poly.pdbx_strand_id
1 'polypeptide(L)'
;MTAGVLFSSSVLLPIKPSLSACSLSSRHFCHGRREDAFKFSRRSRCLDNVITLRRSKDGELATVAMTVPSSTVLCKAQKVTTSKRPSDEDGDSNGIRRQALQLLLWAAEGVYILWLFLLPYAPGDPVWAISSDTVNSLVGFSLNFFFILPLMNYVGIHLIDAPVLHPISEGLFNFVIGWTLMFAPLLFTDCKRDRYKGSLDVLWGLQMFLTNTFLIPYMAIRLNEAEAEYAPGKPSQLGSVMTNGATVVGLVGGAVCLVSILWGLFGRMDADFGNVTERWNFLISYLGSERLAYAFIWDICLYIIFQPWLIGDNLRNVQESKAQKVSTLRFIPVVGLVAYLFSLNSDVEV
;
A
#
# COMPACT_ATOMS: atom_id res chain seq x y z
N MET A 1 26.45 9.31 67.86
CA MET A 1 26.71 10.61 67.22
C MET A 1 25.38 11.07 66.62
N THR A 2 24.55 11.85 67.33
CA THR A 2 24.56 13.34 67.32
C THR A 2 24.46 13.88 65.89
N ALA A 3 23.24 14.08 65.36
CA ALA A 3 22.43 15.32 65.44
C ALA A 3 22.65 16.20 64.18
N GLY A 4 21.65 16.83 63.55
CA GLY A 4 20.19 16.87 63.78
C GLY A 4 19.46 17.57 62.59
N VAL A 5 18.12 17.60 62.53
CA VAL A 5 17.27 18.74 63.04
C VAL A 5 17.29 19.92 62.03
N LEU A 6 16.23 20.34 61.31
CA LEU A 6 14.75 20.31 61.46
C LEU A 6 14.04 20.46 60.07
N PHE A 7 12.91 19.81 59.76
CA PHE A 7 11.49 20.30 59.78
C PHE A 7 11.20 21.55 58.91
N SER A 8 10.04 21.80 58.27
CA SER A 8 8.72 21.13 58.09
C SER A 8 8.04 21.76 56.83
N SER A 9 6.82 21.49 56.33
CA SER A 9 5.66 20.61 56.66
C SER A 9 4.84 20.36 55.36
N SER A 10 4.05 19.29 55.18
CA SER A 10 2.63 19.07 55.55
C SER A 10 1.61 20.05 54.91
N VAL A 11 0.46 19.69 54.31
CA VAL A 11 -0.16 18.38 53.94
C VAL A 11 -1.47 18.61 53.12
N LEU A 12 -2.02 17.57 52.45
CA LEU A 12 -3.41 17.38 51.93
C LEU A 12 -4.00 18.21 50.74
N LEU A 13 -4.19 17.48 49.63
CA LEU A 13 -5.33 17.28 48.68
C LEU A 13 -6.74 17.88 49.03
N PRO A 14 -7.78 17.75 48.16
CA PRO A 14 -7.91 18.15 46.74
C PRO A 14 -9.30 18.78 46.41
N ILE A 15 -9.42 19.80 45.52
CA ILE A 15 -10.77 20.30 45.12
C ILE A 15 -10.85 20.64 43.62
N LYS A 16 -11.93 20.19 42.98
CA LYS A 16 -12.41 20.59 41.64
C LYS A 16 -13.78 21.28 41.83
N PRO A 17 -14.00 22.49 41.28
CA PRO A 17 -15.26 22.72 40.54
C PRO A 17 -15.05 23.70 39.34
N SER A 18 -15.65 23.44 38.18
CA SER A 18 -16.92 24.02 37.69
C SER A 18 -16.79 25.33 36.89
N LEU A 19 -17.58 25.39 35.81
CA LEU A 19 -17.90 26.54 34.98
C LEU A 19 -18.22 27.83 35.76
N SER A 20 -17.78 28.98 35.25
CA SER A 20 -18.63 30.18 35.14
C SER A 20 -18.08 31.16 34.10
N ALA A 21 -18.94 31.74 33.28
CA ALA A 21 -18.59 32.83 32.37
C ALA A 21 -18.73 34.19 33.08
N CYS A 22 -17.79 35.10 32.81
CA CYS A 22 -17.89 36.56 33.03
C CYS A 22 -16.68 37.22 32.34
N SER A 23 -16.69 38.46 31.87
CA SER A 23 -17.77 39.38 31.44
C SER A 23 -17.11 40.65 30.86
N LEU A 24 -17.92 41.61 30.39
CA LEU A 24 -17.53 42.95 29.91
C LEU A 24 -16.66 43.02 28.63
N SER A 25 -16.60 44.14 27.90
CA SER A 25 -17.58 45.22 27.60
C SER A 25 -16.83 46.29 26.80
N SER A 26 -17.38 46.75 25.66
CA SER A 26 -17.54 48.19 25.44
C SER A 26 -18.57 48.49 24.35
N ARG A 27 -19.03 49.75 24.29
CA ARG A 27 -20.28 50.20 23.63
C ARG A 27 -20.04 51.02 22.35
N HIS A 28 -21.19 51.37 21.74
CA HIS A 28 -21.51 52.45 20.77
C HIS A 28 -21.85 51.90 19.36
N PHE A 29 -23.09 51.77 18.89
CA PHE A 29 -24.37 52.53 19.00
C PHE A 29 -24.54 53.66 17.96
N CYS A 30 -25.26 53.35 16.86
CA CYS A 30 -26.27 54.16 16.13
C CYS A 30 -26.69 53.38 14.85
N HIS A 31 -27.93 52.87 14.72
CA HIS A 31 -29.15 53.53 14.22
C HIS A 31 -29.06 53.92 12.71
N GLY A 32 -29.86 53.39 11.76
CA GLY A 32 -30.90 52.34 11.79
C GLY A 32 -31.69 52.26 10.46
N ARG A 33 -32.84 51.56 10.46
CA ARG A 33 -33.92 51.51 9.42
C ARG A 33 -33.84 50.47 8.28
N ARG A 34 -34.56 49.35 8.50
CA ARG A 34 -35.55 48.65 7.62
C ARG A 34 -35.35 48.65 6.09
N GLU A 35 -35.15 47.46 5.50
CA GLU A 35 -36.00 46.88 4.43
C GLU A 35 -35.63 45.40 4.12
N ASP A 36 -36.50 44.70 3.39
CA ASP A 36 -36.51 43.24 3.23
C ASP A 36 -35.54 42.71 2.16
N ALA A 37 -34.85 41.59 2.43
CA ALA A 37 -34.22 40.78 1.40
C ALA A 37 -33.99 39.31 1.80
N PHE A 38 -34.61 38.40 1.05
CA PHE A 38 -34.27 36.98 0.98
C PHE A 38 -32.80 36.80 0.56
N LYS A 39 -31.96 36.09 1.33
CA LYS A 39 -30.81 35.34 0.76
C LYS A 39 -30.19 34.27 1.67
N PHE A 40 -30.22 33.06 1.11
CA PHE A 40 -29.42 31.88 1.41
C PHE A 40 -27.95 32.19 1.77
N SER A 41 -27.43 31.67 2.88
CA SER A 41 -25.98 31.59 3.12
C SER A 41 -25.58 30.36 3.94
N ARG A 42 -24.40 29.83 3.64
CA ARG A 42 -23.90 28.52 4.08
C ARG A 42 -23.34 28.59 5.52
N ARG A 43 -23.53 27.52 6.29
CA ARG A 43 -22.61 27.18 7.40
C ARG A 43 -21.25 26.76 6.83
N SER A 44 -20.38 27.72 6.54
CA SER A 44 -18.95 27.47 6.30
C SER A 44 -18.24 27.24 7.64
N ARG A 45 -17.48 26.14 7.73
CA ARG A 45 -16.60 25.85 8.87
C ARG A 45 -15.53 26.95 9.02
N CYS A 46 -15.15 27.24 10.26
CA CYS A 46 -13.99 28.08 10.55
C CYS A 46 -12.72 27.48 9.94
N LEU A 47 -11.89 28.35 9.35
CA LEU A 47 -10.48 28.12 9.10
C LEU A 47 -9.73 28.87 10.20
N ASP A 48 -8.92 28.16 10.99
CA ASP A 48 -8.13 28.76 12.06
C ASP A 48 -6.89 29.44 11.49
N ASN A 49 -7.06 30.68 11.03
CA ASN A 49 -5.97 31.55 10.62
C ASN A 49 -5.36 32.25 11.85
N VAL A 50 -4.25 31.72 12.37
CA VAL A 50 -3.47 32.41 13.41
C VAL A 50 -2.66 33.55 12.78
N ILE A 51 -3.11 34.79 12.97
CA ILE A 51 -2.42 36.00 12.48
C ILE A 51 -1.54 36.57 13.59
N THR A 52 -0.23 36.30 13.55
CA THR A 52 0.74 36.99 14.42
C THR A 52 1.17 38.32 13.80
N LEU A 53 0.65 39.43 14.35
CA LEU A 53 1.10 40.78 13.99
C LEU A 53 2.42 41.11 14.70
N ARG A 54 3.49 41.38 13.94
CA ARG A 54 4.76 41.89 14.47
C ARG A 54 4.91 43.36 14.07
N ARG A 55 4.99 44.25 15.06
CA ARG A 55 5.04 45.70 14.84
C ARG A 55 6.46 46.13 14.45
N SER A 56 6.66 46.51 13.18
CA SER A 56 7.88 47.24 12.78
C SER A 56 7.86 48.66 13.34
N LYS A 57 9.04 49.29 13.49
CA LYS A 57 9.16 50.64 14.07
C LYS A 57 8.87 51.78 13.10
N ASP A 58 8.93 51.49 11.80
CA ASP A 58 8.64 52.43 10.72
C ASP A 58 7.28 52.07 10.11
N GLY A 59 6.45 53.10 9.85
CA GLY A 59 4.99 53.00 9.83
C GLY A 59 4.33 52.36 8.61
N GLU A 60 4.83 51.22 8.12
CA GLU A 60 4.27 50.51 6.97
C GLU A 60 3.76 49.10 7.37
N LEU A 61 2.48 48.83 7.10
CA LEU A 61 1.78 47.61 7.57
C LEU A 61 2.02 46.42 6.62
N ALA A 62 3.25 45.91 6.58
CA ALA A 62 3.61 44.73 5.81
C ALA A 62 2.88 43.48 6.33
N THR A 63 1.86 43.01 5.59
CA THR A 63 1.11 41.79 5.92
C THR A 63 1.87 40.56 5.40
N VAL A 64 2.75 40.00 6.23
CA VAL A 64 3.45 38.75 5.91
C VAL A 64 2.52 37.56 6.17
N ALA A 65 1.80 37.14 5.14
CA ALA A 65 1.06 35.89 5.16
C ALA A 65 2.03 34.70 5.01
N MET A 66 2.49 34.13 6.13
CA MET A 66 3.15 32.83 6.12
C MET A 66 2.09 31.75 5.88
N THR A 67 1.97 31.29 4.64
CA THR A 67 1.33 30.00 4.34
C THR A 67 2.18 28.89 4.95
N VAL A 68 1.75 28.36 6.10
CA VAL A 68 2.25 27.08 6.59
C VAL A 68 1.89 26.03 5.53
N PRO A 69 2.84 25.24 5.00
CA PRO A 69 2.52 24.19 4.06
C PRO A 69 1.60 23.17 4.74
N SER A 70 0.47 22.88 4.11
CA SER A 70 -0.48 21.87 4.58
C SER A 70 0.24 20.54 4.79
N SER A 71 0.01 19.91 5.95
CA SER A 71 0.40 18.52 6.23
C SER A 71 0.12 17.63 5.02
N THR A 72 1.13 16.88 4.56
CA THR A 72 1.09 16.10 3.32
C THR A 72 0.33 14.80 3.51
N VAL A 73 -0.99 14.92 3.71
CA VAL A 73 -1.93 13.80 3.84
C VAL A 73 -1.78 12.87 2.63
N LEU A 74 -1.15 11.73 2.86
CA LEU A 74 -1.16 10.52 2.03
C LEU A 74 -2.52 10.36 1.33
N CYS A 75 -2.57 10.10 0.00
CA CYS A 75 -3.81 10.09 -0.79
C CYS A 75 -4.98 9.40 -0.06
N LYS A 76 -5.85 10.22 0.52
CA LYS A 76 -7.24 9.83 0.77
C LYS A 76 -7.97 10.09 -0.54
N ALA A 77 -8.76 9.11 -0.98
CA ALA A 77 -9.30 9.11 -2.34
C ALA A 77 -9.93 10.45 -2.74
N GLN A 78 -9.57 10.92 -3.93
CA GLN A 78 -9.78 12.31 -4.30
C GLN A 78 -11.27 12.59 -4.53
N LYS A 79 -11.86 13.40 -3.65
CA LYS A 79 -13.23 13.90 -3.82
C LYS A 79 -13.30 14.81 -5.04
N VAL A 80 -14.14 14.47 -6.03
CA VAL A 80 -14.42 15.36 -7.16
C VAL A 80 -15.32 16.50 -6.67
N THR A 81 -14.74 17.68 -6.43
CA THR A 81 -15.52 18.91 -6.33
C THR A 81 -16.04 19.29 -7.71
N THR A 82 -17.36 19.20 -7.88
CA THR A 82 -18.07 19.54 -9.12
C THR A 82 -17.93 21.03 -9.41
N SER A 83 -16.95 21.38 -10.24
CA SER A 83 -16.83 22.68 -10.91
C SER A 83 -16.41 22.46 -12.36
N LYS A 84 -17.23 21.72 -13.10
CA LYS A 84 -17.04 21.47 -14.53
C LYS A 84 -17.32 22.78 -15.29
N ARG A 85 -16.28 23.45 -15.81
CA ARG A 85 -16.44 24.26 -17.02
C ARG A 85 -16.32 23.30 -18.22
N PRO A 86 -17.13 23.46 -19.27
CA PRO A 86 -16.99 22.64 -20.46
C PRO A 86 -15.72 23.06 -21.20
N SER A 87 -14.83 22.10 -21.40
CA SER A 87 -13.75 22.12 -22.39
C SER A 87 -13.83 20.77 -23.08
N ASP A 88 -14.86 20.66 -23.92
CA ASP A 88 -15.24 19.45 -24.63
C ASP A 88 -14.37 19.31 -25.88
N GLU A 89 -13.27 18.57 -25.77
CA GLU A 89 -12.54 17.93 -26.88
C GLU A 89 -11.55 16.88 -26.34
N ASP A 90 -10.81 17.18 -25.27
CA ASP A 90 -9.85 16.24 -24.63
C ASP A 90 -10.49 15.16 -23.73
N GLY A 91 -11.76 15.32 -23.37
CA GLY A 91 -12.45 14.40 -22.46
C GLY A 91 -12.75 13.03 -23.09
N ASP A 92 -13.12 13.03 -24.38
CA ASP A 92 -13.65 11.84 -25.05
C ASP A 92 -12.54 10.84 -25.42
N SER A 93 -11.43 11.32 -25.99
CA SER A 93 -10.27 10.48 -26.33
C SER A 93 -9.69 9.75 -25.10
N ASN A 94 -9.63 10.43 -23.96
CA ASN A 94 -9.19 9.84 -22.69
C ASN A 94 -10.20 8.82 -22.14
N GLY A 95 -11.50 9.06 -22.29
CA GLY A 95 -12.56 8.10 -21.98
C GLY A 95 -12.44 6.82 -22.80
N ILE A 96 -12.31 6.95 -24.12
CA ILE A 96 -12.16 5.83 -25.07
C ILE A 96 -10.90 5.01 -24.76
N ARG A 97 -9.73 5.66 -24.56
CA ARG A 97 -8.49 4.97 -24.20
C ARG A 97 -8.63 4.18 -22.89
N ARG A 98 -9.28 4.77 -21.89
CA ARG A 98 -9.52 4.14 -20.58
C ARG A 98 -10.44 2.93 -20.69
N GLN A 99 -11.51 3.03 -21.48
CA GLN A 99 -12.41 1.91 -21.79
C GLN A 99 -11.70 0.80 -22.57
N ALA A 100 -10.87 1.14 -23.57
CA ALA A 100 -10.09 0.18 -24.34
C ALA A 100 -9.07 -0.58 -23.47
N LEU A 101 -8.36 0.13 -22.57
CA LEU A 101 -7.46 -0.50 -21.59
C LEU A 101 -8.22 -1.40 -20.61
N GLN A 102 -9.39 -0.98 -20.14
CA GLN A 102 -10.25 -1.77 -19.25
C GLN A 102 -10.76 -3.04 -19.94
N LEU A 103 -11.22 -2.93 -21.20
CA LEU A 103 -11.61 -4.08 -22.04
C LEU A 103 -10.43 -5.03 -22.24
N LEU A 104 -9.25 -4.50 -22.56
CA LEU A 104 -8.03 -5.30 -22.77
C LEU A 104 -7.61 -6.02 -21.49
N LEU A 105 -7.70 -5.41 -20.32
CA LEU A 105 -7.41 -6.05 -19.04
C LEU A 105 -8.43 -7.16 -18.71
N TRP A 106 -9.73 -6.93 -18.92
CA TRP A 106 -10.74 -7.99 -18.74
C TRP A 106 -10.61 -9.13 -19.75
N ALA A 107 -10.26 -8.83 -21.01
CA ALA A 107 -9.97 -9.83 -22.02
C ALA A 107 -8.70 -10.63 -21.68
N ALA A 108 -7.66 -9.95 -21.20
CA ALA A 108 -6.43 -10.59 -20.73
C ALA A 108 -6.72 -11.52 -19.54
N GLU A 109 -7.53 -11.09 -18.56
CA GLU A 109 -7.96 -11.94 -17.43
C GLU A 109 -8.79 -13.15 -17.88
N GLY A 110 -9.74 -12.95 -18.79
CA GLY A 110 -10.55 -14.05 -19.33
C GLY A 110 -9.72 -15.07 -20.10
N VAL A 111 -8.77 -14.61 -20.92
CA VAL A 111 -7.79 -15.46 -21.61
C VAL A 111 -6.86 -16.13 -20.60
N TYR A 112 -6.43 -15.43 -19.56
CA TYR A 112 -5.57 -15.94 -18.51
C TYR A 112 -6.22 -17.11 -17.77
N ILE A 113 -7.41 -16.91 -17.19
CA ILE A 113 -8.17 -17.96 -16.49
C ILE A 113 -8.43 -19.15 -17.42
N LEU A 114 -8.85 -18.91 -18.65
CA LEU A 114 -9.14 -19.97 -19.62
C LEU A 114 -7.88 -20.78 -19.96
N TRP A 115 -6.76 -20.11 -20.26
CA TRP A 115 -5.49 -20.75 -20.61
C TRP A 115 -4.86 -21.51 -19.43
N LEU A 116 -4.83 -20.90 -18.25
CA LEU A 116 -4.08 -21.41 -17.10
C LEU A 116 -4.86 -22.28 -16.14
N PHE A 117 -6.19 -22.15 -16.00
CA PHE A 117 -6.93 -23.01 -15.08
C PHE A 117 -7.75 -24.09 -15.79
N LEU A 118 -8.28 -23.82 -16.99
CA LEU A 118 -9.23 -24.70 -17.67
C LEU A 118 -8.58 -25.52 -18.80
N LEU A 119 -7.72 -24.91 -19.62
CA LEU A 119 -7.13 -25.57 -20.80
C LEU A 119 -5.89 -26.43 -20.48
N PRO A 120 -5.74 -27.59 -21.15
CA PRO A 120 -4.58 -28.48 -21.01
C PRO A 120 -3.37 -28.05 -21.85
N TYR A 121 -3.36 -26.83 -22.40
CA TYR A 121 -2.27 -26.33 -23.26
C TYR A 121 -1.14 -25.64 -22.50
N ALA A 122 -1.42 -25.11 -21.31
CA ALA A 122 -0.37 -24.64 -20.39
C ALA A 122 0.38 -25.85 -19.78
N PRO A 123 1.68 -25.72 -19.47
CA PRO A 123 2.45 -26.73 -18.73
C PRO A 123 1.73 -27.25 -17.48
N GLY A 124 1.87 -28.56 -17.21
CA GLY A 124 1.29 -29.25 -16.05
C GLY A 124 -0.22 -29.44 -16.09
N ASP A 125 -0.76 -30.18 -15.12
CA ASP A 125 -2.18 -30.57 -15.11
C ASP A 125 -3.11 -29.37 -14.83
N PRO A 126 -4.25 -29.24 -15.53
CA PRO A 126 -5.25 -28.20 -15.27
C PRO A 126 -5.92 -28.39 -13.90
N VAL A 127 -6.57 -27.35 -13.37
CA VAL A 127 -7.13 -27.35 -12.00
C VAL A 127 -8.11 -28.49 -11.74
N TRP A 128 -8.86 -28.91 -12.76
CA TRP A 128 -9.83 -30.00 -12.67
C TRP A 128 -9.21 -31.41 -12.71
N ALA A 129 -7.90 -31.52 -12.97
CA ALA A 129 -7.13 -32.76 -13.03
C ALA A 129 -5.84 -32.72 -12.18
N ILE A 130 -5.76 -31.81 -11.21
CA ILE A 130 -4.54 -31.57 -10.42
C ILE A 130 -4.04 -32.85 -9.73
N SER A 131 -2.76 -33.17 -9.92
CA SER A 131 -2.12 -34.33 -9.30
C SER A 131 -1.97 -34.15 -7.79
N SER A 132 -1.90 -35.28 -7.06
CA SER A 132 -1.57 -35.26 -5.63
C SER A 132 -0.19 -34.68 -5.37
N ASP A 133 0.75 -34.82 -6.29
CA ASP A 133 2.15 -34.39 -6.12
C ASP A 133 2.29 -32.87 -6.24
N THR A 134 1.53 -32.24 -7.14
CA THR A 134 1.43 -30.77 -7.22
C THR A 134 0.76 -30.22 -5.95
N VAL A 135 -0.27 -30.88 -5.40
CA VAL A 135 -0.90 -30.48 -4.12
C VAL A 135 0.05 -30.64 -2.94
N ASN A 136 0.77 -31.77 -2.84
CA ASN A 136 1.77 -32.01 -1.79
C ASN A 136 2.90 -30.98 -1.86
N SER A 137 3.35 -30.64 -3.06
CA SER A 137 4.35 -29.58 -3.28
C SER A 137 3.82 -28.21 -2.84
N LEU A 138 2.58 -27.85 -3.19
CA LEU A 138 1.94 -26.60 -2.77
C LEU A 138 1.78 -26.50 -1.25
N VAL A 139 1.37 -27.58 -0.58
CA VAL A 139 1.32 -27.66 0.88
C VAL A 139 2.72 -27.53 1.48
N GLY A 140 3.72 -28.18 0.89
CA GLY A 140 5.12 -28.08 1.31
C GLY A 140 5.68 -26.65 1.21
N PHE A 141 5.42 -25.95 0.09
CA PHE A 141 5.76 -24.53 -0.07
C PHE A 141 5.04 -23.66 0.96
N SER A 142 3.76 -23.95 1.25
CA SER A 142 2.97 -23.25 2.26
C SER A 142 3.47 -23.47 3.69
N LEU A 143 4.04 -24.63 4.00
CA LEU A 143 4.72 -24.91 5.27
C LEU A 143 6.08 -24.19 5.35
N ASN A 144 6.80 -24.09 4.23
CA ASN A 144 8.08 -23.37 4.10
C ASN A 144 7.91 -21.87 3.77
N PHE A 145 6.75 -21.29 4.10
CA PHE A 145 6.42 -19.88 3.88
C PHE A 145 7.40 -18.94 4.58
N PHE A 146 7.91 -17.96 3.82
CA PHE A 146 8.99 -17.03 4.20
C PHE A 146 10.24 -17.69 4.78
N PHE A 147 10.49 -18.95 4.43
CA PHE A 147 11.55 -19.80 5.00
C PHE A 147 11.50 -19.93 6.54
N ILE A 148 10.37 -19.60 7.17
CA ILE A 148 10.24 -19.60 8.65
C ILE A 148 10.54 -21.00 9.19
N LEU A 149 9.86 -22.02 8.66
CA LEU A 149 10.01 -23.40 9.13
C LEU A 149 11.41 -23.99 8.81
N PRO A 150 11.96 -23.87 7.58
CA PRO A 150 13.34 -24.25 7.28
C PRO A 150 14.38 -23.59 8.18
N LEU A 151 14.27 -22.29 8.45
CA LEU A 151 15.22 -21.56 9.30
C LEU A 151 15.06 -21.94 10.79
N MET A 152 13.84 -22.16 11.27
CA MET A 152 13.58 -22.64 12.63
C MET A 152 14.19 -24.02 12.87
N ASN A 153 14.01 -24.96 11.93
CA ASN A 153 14.65 -26.28 12.00
C ASN A 153 16.18 -26.17 11.91
N TYR A 154 16.72 -25.29 11.06
CA TYR A 154 18.17 -25.07 10.95
C TYR A 154 18.79 -24.58 12.27
N VAL A 155 18.09 -23.77 13.07
CA VAL A 155 18.53 -23.36 14.42
C VAL A 155 18.15 -24.35 15.53
N GLY A 156 17.70 -25.56 15.19
CA GLY A 156 17.40 -26.64 16.14
C GLY A 156 16.00 -26.60 16.77
N ILE A 157 15.07 -25.77 16.27
CA ILE A 157 13.68 -25.71 16.74
C ILE A 157 12.80 -26.60 15.84
N HIS A 158 12.64 -27.86 16.24
CA HIS A 158 11.85 -28.88 15.55
C HIS A 158 10.47 -29.06 16.19
N LEU A 159 9.57 -28.10 15.97
CA LEU A 159 8.15 -28.26 16.32
C LEU A 159 7.41 -29.13 15.29
N ILE A 160 7.76 -28.93 14.02
CA ILE A 160 7.35 -29.70 12.85
C ILE A 160 8.58 -29.73 11.94
N ASP A 161 8.83 -30.85 11.26
CA ASP A 161 9.91 -30.95 10.28
C ASP A 161 9.53 -30.25 8.96
N ALA A 162 10.43 -29.38 8.50
CA ALA A 162 10.29 -28.63 7.27
C ALA A 162 10.34 -29.57 6.06
N PRO A 163 9.31 -29.59 5.20
CA PRO A 163 9.34 -30.36 3.95
C PRO A 163 10.61 -30.09 3.14
N VAL A 164 11.24 -31.15 2.65
CA VAL A 164 12.44 -31.05 1.81
C VAL A 164 12.01 -30.94 0.36
N LEU A 165 12.12 -29.74 -0.19
CA LEU A 165 11.79 -29.42 -1.58
C LEU A 165 13.03 -28.84 -2.27
N HIS A 166 13.00 -28.78 -3.60
CA HIS A 166 14.12 -28.28 -4.38
C HIS A 166 14.36 -26.78 -4.11
N PRO A 167 15.59 -26.33 -3.78
CA PRO A 167 15.82 -24.94 -3.33
C PRO A 167 15.37 -23.86 -4.32
N ILE A 168 15.46 -24.15 -5.63
CA ILE A 168 14.98 -23.25 -6.69
C ILE A 168 13.46 -23.04 -6.66
N SER A 169 12.66 -24.08 -6.39
CA SER A 169 11.20 -23.95 -6.40
C SER A 169 10.68 -23.27 -5.12
N GLU A 170 11.29 -23.55 -3.97
CA GLU A 170 11.06 -22.80 -2.72
C GLU A 170 11.48 -21.33 -2.85
N GLY A 171 12.60 -21.07 -3.54
CA GLY A 171 13.06 -19.73 -3.89
C GLY A 171 12.05 -19.00 -4.75
N LEU A 172 11.61 -19.61 -5.87
CA LEU A 172 10.64 -19.00 -6.78
C LEU A 172 9.32 -18.66 -6.07
N PHE A 173 8.77 -19.59 -5.28
CA PHE A 173 7.56 -19.36 -4.49
C PHE A 173 7.72 -18.17 -3.54
N ASN A 174 8.71 -18.23 -2.64
CA ASN A 174 8.92 -17.19 -1.64
C ASN A 174 9.30 -15.83 -2.27
N PHE A 175 9.96 -15.83 -3.44
CA PHE A 175 10.24 -14.61 -4.18
C PHE A 175 8.96 -13.90 -4.64
N VAL A 176 8.02 -14.66 -5.23
CA VAL A 176 6.73 -14.12 -5.66
C VAL A 176 5.95 -13.61 -4.45
N ILE A 177 5.75 -14.44 -3.42
CA ILE A 177 4.99 -14.07 -2.21
C ILE A 177 5.63 -12.88 -1.47
N GLY A 178 6.96 -12.79 -1.39
CA GLY A 178 7.66 -11.63 -0.82
C GLY A 178 7.35 -10.34 -1.58
N TRP A 179 7.26 -10.41 -2.91
CA TRP A 179 6.84 -9.29 -3.76
C TRP A 179 5.35 -8.96 -3.54
N THR A 180 4.48 -9.97 -3.47
CA THR A 180 3.04 -9.83 -3.19
C THR A 180 2.75 -9.16 -1.85
N LEU A 181 3.53 -9.47 -0.81
CA LEU A 181 3.45 -8.79 0.49
C LEU A 181 3.68 -7.29 0.35
N MET A 182 4.66 -6.88 -0.45
CA MET A 182 4.95 -5.46 -0.70
C MET A 182 3.90 -4.76 -1.58
N PHE A 183 3.13 -5.50 -2.38
CA PHE A 183 1.98 -4.94 -3.10
C PHE A 183 0.86 -4.51 -2.15
N ALA A 184 0.72 -5.08 -0.95
CA ALA A 184 -0.35 -4.69 0.00
C ALA A 184 -0.35 -3.18 0.32
N PRO A 185 0.72 -2.59 0.88
CA PRO A 185 0.75 -1.14 1.13
C PRO A 185 0.66 -0.31 -0.16
N LEU A 186 1.10 -0.80 -1.32
CA LEU A 186 0.90 -0.10 -2.60
C LEU A 186 -0.59 -0.04 -3.00
N LEU A 187 -1.33 -1.13 -2.84
CA LEU A 187 -2.78 -1.18 -3.09
C LEU A 187 -3.54 -0.31 -2.07
N PHE A 188 -3.17 -0.36 -0.79
CA PHE A 188 -3.80 0.47 0.24
C PHE A 188 -3.52 1.96 0.09
N THR A 189 -2.38 2.36 -0.50
CA THR A 189 -2.05 3.77 -0.78
C THR A 189 -2.56 4.28 -2.11
N ASP A 190 -3.16 3.44 -2.98
CA ASP A 190 -3.59 3.85 -4.31
C ASP A 190 -4.69 4.93 -4.28
N CYS A 191 -4.41 6.11 -4.86
CA CYS A 191 -5.35 7.23 -4.95
C CYS A 191 -6.66 6.86 -5.70
N LYS A 192 -6.64 5.77 -6.50
CA LYS A 192 -7.80 5.24 -7.24
C LYS A 192 -8.51 4.07 -6.53
N ARG A 193 -8.04 3.61 -5.36
CA ARG A 193 -8.50 2.39 -4.67
C ARG A 193 -10.01 2.37 -4.37
N ASP A 194 -10.61 3.53 -4.04
CA ASP A 194 -12.03 3.64 -3.63
C ASP A 194 -13.02 3.35 -4.79
N ARG A 195 -12.51 3.14 -6.02
CA ARG A 195 -13.30 2.60 -7.16
C ARG A 195 -13.56 1.09 -7.03
N TYR A 196 -12.77 0.40 -6.22
CA TYR A 196 -12.98 -1.01 -5.87
C TYR A 196 -13.98 -1.11 -4.72
N LYS A 197 -15.16 -1.65 -5.01
CA LYS A 197 -16.29 -1.74 -4.05
C LYS A 197 -16.18 -2.93 -3.07
N GLY A 198 -15.22 -3.84 -3.27
CA GLY A 198 -14.96 -4.96 -2.37
C GLY A 198 -14.01 -4.57 -1.22
N SER A 199 -13.74 -5.52 -0.32
CA SER A 199 -12.69 -5.33 0.69
C SER A 199 -11.31 -5.52 0.05
N LEU A 200 -10.46 -4.49 0.12
CA LEU A 200 -9.06 -4.59 -0.27
C LEU A 200 -8.28 -5.60 0.58
N ASP A 201 -8.68 -5.82 1.84
CA ASP A 201 -8.07 -6.83 2.70
C ASP A 201 -8.36 -8.25 2.17
N VAL A 202 -9.57 -8.48 1.65
CA VAL A 202 -9.95 -9.76 1.03
C VAL A 202 -9.28 -9.93 -0.33
N LEU A 203 -9.21 -8.86 -1.14
CA LEU A 203 -8.48 -8.90 -2.40
C LEU A 203 -7.01 -9.23 -2.16
N TRP A 204 -6.34 -8.54 -1.23
CA TRP A 204 -4.95 -8.83 -0.89
C TRP A 204 -4.77 -10.21 -0.24
N GLY A 205 -5.70 -10.64 0.61
CA GLY A 205 -5.67 -11.98 1.21
C GLY A 205 -5.74 -13.09 0.16
N LEU A 206 -6.66 -12.97 -0.82
CA LEU A 206 -6.77 -13.91 -1.94
C LEU A 206 -5.58 -13.81 -2.91
N GLN A 207 -5.08 -12.60 -3.14
CA GLN A 207 -3.86 -12.30 -3.89
C GLN A 207 -2.61 -12.98 -3.27
N MET A 208 -2.56 -13.25 -1.96
CA MET A 208 -1.46 -14.02 -1.37
C MET A 208 -1.51 -15.54 -1.68
N PHE A 209 -2.61 -16.04 -2.27
CA PHE A 209 -2.75 -17.44 -2.69
C PHE A 209 -2.84 -17.61 -4.22
N LEU A 210 -3.54 -16.69 -4.91
CA LEU A 210 -3.74 -16.68 -6.37
C LEU A 210 -3.42 -15.29 -6.95
N THR A 211 -2.20 -14.88 -6.67
CA THR A 211 -1.47 -13.68 -7.11
C THR A 211 -1.94 -13.06 -8.43
N ASN A 212 -1.79 -13.75 -9.54
CA ASN A 212 -2.21 -13.30 -10.88
C ASN A 212 -3.69 -12.90 -10.99
N THR A 213 -4.57 -13.77 -10.49
CA THR A 213 -6.03 -13.76 -10.73
C THR A 213 -6.73 -12.55 -10.12
N PHE A 214 -6.14 -11.93 -9.10
CA PHE A 214 -6.75 -10.79 -8.40
C PHE A 214 -6.17 -9.43 -8.77
N LEU A 215 -4.95 -9.39 -9.34
CA LEU A 215 -4.29 -8.13 -9.69
C LEU A 215 -4.79 -7.54 -11.02
N ILE A 216 -5.05 -8.36 -12.06
CA ILE A 216 -5.58 -7.86 -13.34
C ILE A 216 -7.01 -7.27 -13.15
N PRO A 217 -7.95 -7.93 -12.45
CA PRO A 217 -9.26 -7.33 -12.13
C PRO A 217 -9.14 -6.04 -11.32
N TYR A 218 -8.21 -5.94 -10.36
CA TYR A 218 -7.95 -4.70 -9.64
C TYR A 218 -7.55 -3.56 -10.60
N MET A 219 -6.61 -3.84 -11.51
CA MET A 219 -6.14 -2.89 -12.51
C MET A 219 -7.26 -2.49 -13.50
N ALA A 220 -8.20 -3.37 -13.82
CA ALA A 220 -9.36 -3.04 -14.63
C ALA A 220 -10.39 -2.19 -13.86
N ILE A 221 -10.71 -2.55 -12.60
CA ILE A 221 -11.72 -1.86 -11.77
C ILE A 221 -11.25 -0.46 -11.37
N ARG A 222 -9.96 -0.24 -11.09
CA ARG A 222 -9.42 1.09 -10.78
C ARG A 222 -9.47 2.07 -11.97
N LEU A 223 -9.77 1.60 -13.18
CA LEU A 223 -10.02 2.44 -14.36
C LEU A 223 -11.47 2.94 -14.48
N ASN A 224 -12.41 2.43 -13.67
CA ASN A 224 -13.79 2.93 -13.64
C ASN A 224 -13.86 4.44 -13.35
N GLU A 225 -15.01 5.06 -13.65
CA GLU A 225 -15.26 6.45 -13.27
C GLU A 225 -15.35 6.59 -11.74
N ALA A 226 -14.98 7.76 -11.22
CA ALA A 226 -15.21 8.07 -9.81
C ALA A 226 -16.68 8.45 -9.63
N GLU A 227 -17.42 7.71 -8.81
CA GLU A 227 -18.82 8.00 -8.51
C GLU A 227 -18.93 9.35 -7.76
N ALA A 228 -19.84 10.21 -8.23
CA ALA A 228 -19.91 11.62 -7.81
C ALA A 228 -20.26 11.83 -6.32
N GLU A 229 -20.78 10.81 -5.64
CA GLU A 229 -21.24 10.88 -4.24
C GLU A 229 -20.44 10.02 -3.26
N TYR A 230 -19.35 9.36 -3.69
CA TYR A 230 -18.60 8.49 -2.80
C TYR A 230 -17.84 9.29 -1.72
N ALA A 231 -18.21 9.10 -0.45
CA ALA A 231 -17.40 9.55 0.68
C ALA A 231 -16.21 8.59 0.82
N PRO A 232 -14.97 9.08 1.05
CA PRO A 232 -13.80 8.23 1.06
C PRO A 232 -13.94 7.12 2.11
N GLY A 233 -13.71 5.88 1.68
CA GLY A 233 -13.88 4.70 2.51
C GLY A 233 -12.99 4.76 3.73
N LYS A 234 -13.54 4.44 4.92
CA LYS A 234 -12.73 4.32 6.13
C LYS A 234 -11.66 3.24 5.88
N PRO A 235 -10.36 3.54 6.05
CA PRO A 235 -9.33 2.52 5.88
C PRO A 235 -9.57 1.37 6.85
N SER A 236 -9.35 0.14 6.38
CA SER A 236 -9.36 -1.05 7.23
C SER A 236 -8.25 -0.98 8.28
N GLN A 237 -8.39 -1.76 9.35
CA GLN A 237 -7.33 -1.86 10.37
C GLN A 237 -6.05 -2.45 9.76
N LEU A 238 -6.17 -3.51 8.95
CA LEU A 238 -5.05 -4.14 8.26
C LEU A 238 -4.38 -3.17 7.28
N GLY A 239 -5.18 -2.46 6.46
CA GLY A 239 -4.67 -1.41 5.58
C GLY A 239 -3.92 -0.32 6.34
N SER A 240 -4.48 0.20 7.44
CA SER A 240 -3.81 1.22 8.27
C SER A 240 -2.51 0.72 8.91
N VAL A 241 -2.45 -0.53 9.36
CA VAL A 241 -1.23 -1.14 9.91
C VAL A 241 -0.18 -1.28 8.81
N MET A 242 -0.56 -1.74 7.61
CA MET A 242 0.36 -1.91 6.49
C MET A 242 0.84 -0.59 5.89
N THR A 243 0.03 0.46 5.85
CA THR A 243 0.49 1.80 5.40
C THR A 243 1.40 2.46 6.42
N ASN A 244 1.12 2.34 7.72
CA ASN A 244 1.97 2.93 8.77
C ASN A 244 3.27 2.13 8.95
N GLY A 245 3.19 0.80 8.82
CA GLY A 245 4.33 -0.11 8.83
C GLY A 245 4.99 -0.31 7.46
N ALA A 246 4.69 0.51 6.45
CA ALA A 246 5.07 0.24 5.06
C ALA A 246 6.58 0.04 4.86
N THR A 247 7.42 0.78 5.58
CA THR A 247 8.88 0.60 5.55
C THR A 247 9.31 -0.76 6.10
N VAL A 248 8.64 -1.28 7.14
CA VAL A 248 8.89 -2.63 7.68
C VAL A 248 8.41 -3.69 6.69
N VAL A 249 7.23 -3.52 6.09
CA VAL A 249 6.69 -4.43 5.05
C VAL A 249 7.63 -4.47 3.84
N GLY A 250 8.16 -3.32 3.41
CA GLY A 250 9.14 -3.22 2.33
C GLY A 250 10.49 -3.86 2.68
N LEU A 251 10.97 -3.70 3.91
CA LEU A 251 12.18 -4.38 4.39
C LEU A 251 12.00 -5.91 4.42
N VAL A 252 10.91 -6.40 5.02
CA VAL A 252 10.65 -7.84 5.15
C VAL A 252 10.45 -8.47 3.78
N GLY A 253 9.58 -7.91 2.93
CA GLY A 253 9.35 -8.45 1.58
C GLY A 253 10.60 -8.37 0.70
N GLY A 254 11.35 -7.27 0.75
CA GLY A 254 12.61 -7.13 0.01
C GLY A 254 13.69 -8.09 0.49
N ALA A 255 13.78 -8.32 1.80
CA ALA A 255 14.69 -9.31 2.39
C ALA A 255 14.28 -10.74 2.01
N VAL A 256 12.98 -11.08 2.04
CA VAL A 256 12.48 -12.38 1.57
C VAL A 256 12.83 -12.58 0.09
N CYS A 257 12.59 -11.60 -0.79
CA CYS A 257 12.98 -11.71 -2.20
C CYS A 257 14.50 -11.93 -2.38
N LEU A 258 15.34 -11.25 -1.60
CA LEU A 258 16.80 -11.43 -1.66
C LEU A 258 17.21 -12.82 -1.15
N VAL A 259 16.68 -13.25 0.00
CA VAL A 259 16.91 -14.58 0.58
C VAL A 259 16.43 -15.67 -0.37
N SER A 260 15.31 -15.49 -1.07
CA SER A 260 14.81 -16.43 -2.08
C SER A 260 15.79 -16.67 -3.23
N ILE A 261 16.44 -15.61 -3.72
CA ILE A 261 17.46 -15.73 -4.77
C ILE A 261 18.69 -16.48 -4.23
N LEU A 262 19.15 -16.12 -3.02
CA LEU A 262 20.27 -16.78 -2.36
C LEU A 262 19.96 -18.25 -2.03
N TRP A 263 18.72 -18.57 -1.65
CA TRP A 263 18.26 -19.92 -1.36
C TRP A 263 18.15 -20.78 -2.61
N GLY A 264 17.67 -20.22 -3.73
CA GLY A 264 17.71 -20.92 -5.02
C GLY A 264 19.14 -21.33 -5.42
N LEU A 265 20.11 -20.42 -5.26
CA LEU A 265 21.50 -20.62 -5.66
C LEU A 265 22.33 -21.46 -4.67
N PHE A 266 22.17 -21.23 -3.37
CA PHE A 266 23.02 -21.76 -2.28
C PHE A 266 22.25 -22.44 -1.15
N GLY A 267 20.92 -22.50 -1.20
CA GLY A 267 20.13 -23.26 -0.24
C GLY A 267 20.43 -24.76 -0.34
N ARG A 268 20.48 -25.42 0.82
CA ARG A 268 20.67 -26.88 0.98
C ARG A 268 21.84 -27.45 0.15
N MET A 269 23.04 -26.87 0.25
CA MET A 269 24.25 -27.40 -0.43
C MET A 269 24.69 -28.77 0.10
N ASP A 270 24.21 -29.14 1.29
CA ASP A 270 24.41 -30.39 2.00
C ASP A 270 23.52 -31.55 1.51
N ALA A 271 22.46 -31.27 0.74
CA ALA A 271 21.42 -32.24 0.38
C ALA A 271 21.44 -32.66 -1.12
N ASP A 272 22.62 -32.64 -1.75
CA ASP A 272 22.90 -33.14 -3.11
C ASP A 272 21.98 -32.60 -4.24
N PHE A 273 21.44 -31.38 -4.07
CA PHE A 273 20.63 -30.68 -5.09
C PHE A 273 21.44 -30.12 -6.27
N GLY A 274 22.61 -30.70 -6.55
CA GLY A 274 23.49 -30.31 -7.65
C GLY A 274 24.07 -28.89 -7.58
N ASN A 275 24.91 -28.61 -8.58
CA ASN A 275 25.56 -27.32 -8.80
C ASN A 275 24.61 -26.30 -9.46
N VAL A 276 25.07 -25.05 -9.63
CA VAL A 276 24.27 -23.95 -10.19
C VAL A 276 23.74 -24.26 -11.61
N THR A 277 24.47 -25.02 -12.42
CA THR A 277 24.04 -25.41 -13.78
C THR A 277 22.93 -26.47 -13.72
N GLU A 278 23.04 -27.46 -12.84
CA GLU A 278 21.99 -28.46 -12.61
C GLU A 278 20.72 -27.81 -12.07
N ARG A 279 20.85 -26.89 -11.11
CA ARG A 279 19.74 -26.07 -10.58
C ARG A 279 19.08 -25.20 -11.65
N TRP A 280 19.85 -24.67 -12.60
CA TRP A 280 19.32 -23.91 -13.75
C TRP A 280 18.57 -24.81 -14.74
N ASN A 281 19.10 -26.00 -15.03
CA ASN A 281 18.42 -26.99 -15.87
C ASN A 281 17.11 -27.47 -15.20
N PHE A 282 17.14 -27.69 -13.88
CA PHE A 282 15.93 -27.96 -13.09
C PHE A 282 14.92 -26.82 -13.22
N LEU A 283 15.34 -25.55 -13.12
CA LEU A 283 14.42 -24.41 -13.28
C LEU A 283 13.70 -24.46 -14.64
N ILE A 284 14.44 -24.63 -15.73
CA ILE A 284 13.86 -24.69 -17.08
C ILE A 284 12.88 -25.87 -17.19
N SER A 285 13.26 -27.04 -16.68
CA SER A 285 12.40 -28.23 -16.67
C SER A 285 11.14 -28.02 -15.83
N TYR A 286 11.26 -27.44 -14.64
CA TYR A 286 10.17 -27.14 -13.71
C TYR A 286 9.16 -26.15 -14.33
N LEU A 287 9.63 -25.07 -14.96
CA LEU A 287 8.78 -24.11 -15.66
C LEU A 287 8.04 -24.71 -16.88
N GLY A 288 8.62 -25.74 -17.51
CA GLY A 288 8.04 -26.44 -18.65
C GLY A 288 7.18 -27.66 -18.31
N SER A 289 7.12 -28.07 -17.04
CA SER A 289 6.39 -29.26 -16.57
C SER A 289 5.31 -28.95 -15.53
N GLU A 290 5.54 -27.98 -14.64
CA GLU A 290 4.65 -27.72 -13.50
C GLU A 290 3.83 -26.44 -13.70
N ARG A 291 2.50 -26.58 -13.59
CA ARG A 291 1.56 -25.47 -13.79
C ARG A 291 1.73 -24.37 -12.75
N LEU A 292 2.04 -24.76 -11.52
CA LEU A 292 2.32 -23.84 -10.41
C LEU A 292 3.55 -22.96 -10.71
N ALA A 293 4.62 -23.58 -11.23
CA ALA A 293 5.85 -22.89 -11.62
C ALA A 293 5.62 -21.91 -12.78
N TYR A 294 4.85 -22.35 -13.77
CA TYR A 294 4.46 -21.55 -14.92
C TYR A 294 3.57 -20.35 -14.52
N ALA A 295 2.67 -20.51 -13.55
CA ALA A 295 1.86 -19.41 -12.99
C ALA A 295 2.74 -18.34 -12.29
N PHE A 296 3.76 -18.75 -11.52
CA PHE A 296 4.69 -17.81 -10.87
C PHE A 296 5.48 -16.94 -11.87
N ILE A 297 5.80 -17.46 -13.07
CA ILE A 297 6.41 -16.63 -14.13
C ILE A 297 5.45 -15.56 -14.62
N TRP A 298 4.17 -15.89 -14.78
CA TRP A 298 3.16 -14.89 -15.10
C TRP A 298 2.99 -13.85 -14.00
N ASP A 299 3.04 -14.23 -12.72
CA ASP A 299 3.04 -13.27 -11.61
C ASP A 299 4.21 -12.28 -11.72
N ILE A 300 5.42 -12.77 -11.95
CA ILE A 300 6.62 -11.93 -12.14
C ILE A 300 6.42 -10.98 -13.32
N CYS A 301 5.94 -11.48 -14.47
CA CYS A 301 5.66 -10.64 -15.65
C CYS A 301 4.61 -9.55 -15.35
N LEU A 302 3.51 -9.90 -14.70
CA LEU A 302 2.46 -8.95 -14.32
C LEU A 302 2.97 -7.94 -13.30
N TYR A 303 3.82 -8.35 -12.35
CA TYR A 303 4.41 -7.47 -11.34
C TYR A 303 5.39 -6.48 -11.96
N ILE A 304 6.21 -6.91 -12.93
CA ILE A 304 7.10 -6.03 -13.71
C ILE A 304 6.30 -4.94 -14.45
N ILE A 305 5.10 -5.24 -14.94
CA ILE A 305 4.23 -4.29 -15.66
C ILE A 305 3.45 -3.39 -14.69
N PHE A 306 2.82 -3.97 -13.66
CA PHE A 306 1.90 -3.25 -12.78
C PHE A 306 2.61 -2.47 -11.67
N GLN A 307 3.79 -2.89 -11.20
CA GLN A 307 4.59 -2.13 -10.23
C GLN A 307 4.88 -0.69 -10.70
N PRO A 308 5.52 -0.45 -11.87
CA PRO A 308 5.81 0.91 -12.34
C PRO A 308 4.55 1.73 -12.63
N TRP A 309 3.46 1.09 -13.09
CA TRP A 309 2.18 1.75 -13.33
C TRP A 309 1.53 2.23 -12.01
N LEU A 310 1.38 1.33 -11.03
CA LEU A 310 0.79 1.64 -9.72
C LEU A 310 1.64 2.66 -8.94
N ILE A 311 2.96 2.50 -8.90
CA ILE A 311 3.86 3.49 -8.28
C ILE A 311 3.77 4.83 -9.02
N GLY A 312 3.70 4.82 -10.35
CA GLY A 312 3.63 6.02 -11.18
C GLY A 312 2.38 6.86 -10.93
N ASP A 313 1.21 6.23 -10.86
CA ASP A 313 -0.05 6.89 -10.48
C ASP A 313 -0.02 7.48 -9.06
N ASN A 314 0.81 6.90 -8.17
CA ASN A 314 0.82 7.18 -6.74
C ASN A 314 2.09 7.89 -6.23
N LEU A 315 2.88 8.50 -7.12
CA LEU A 315 4.06 9.31 -6.76
C LEU A 315 3.72 10.50 -5.84
N ARG A 316 2.46 10.93 -5.80
CA ARG A 316 1.97 12.02 -4.92
C ARG A 316 1.98 11.64 -3.43
N ASN A 317 2.07 10.34 -3.11
CA ASN A 317 2.19 9.83 -1.75
C ASN A 317 3.63 9.80 -1.23
N VAL A 318 4.59 10.10 -2.11
CA VAL A 318 6.02 10.02 -1.83
C VAL A 318 6.53 11.38 -1.37
N GLN A 319 7.50 11.39 -0.46
CA GLN A 319 8.24 12.58 -0.06
C GLN A 319 8.76 13.31 -1.31
N GLU A 320 8.45 14.60 -1.47
CA GLU A 320 8.78 15.35 -2.69
C GLU A 320 10.27 15.29 -3.06
N SER A 321 11.14 15.34 -2.05
CA SER A 321 12.60 15.19 -2.17
C SER A 321 13.07 13.82 -2.70
N LYS A 322 12.24 12.78 -2.55
CA LYS A 322 12.51 11.40 -3.01
C LYS A 322 11.70 11.02 -4.26
N ALA A 323 10.67 11.78 -4.62
CA ALA A 323 9.74 11.46 -5.70
C ALA A 323 10.45 11.20 -7.05
N GLN A 324 11.45 12.02 -7.40
CA GLN A 324 12.22 11.82 -8.63
C GLN A 324 13.00 10.50 -8.62
N LYS A 325 13.64 10.15 -7.48
CA LYS A 325 14.38 8.89 -7.33
C LYS A 325 13.45 7.68 -7.43
N VAL A 326 12.28 7.74 -6.80
CA VAL A 326 11.26 6.67 -6.88
C VAL A 326 10.68 6.57 -8.31
N SER A 327 10.48 7.69 -9.01
CA SER A 327 10.02 7.72 -10.40
C SER A 327 10.98 7.00 -11.37
N THR A 328 12.29 7.08 -11.13
CA THR A 328 13.29 6.27 -11.87
C THR A 328 13.31 4.81 -11.40
N LEU A 329 13.34 4.57 -10.08
CA LEU A 329 13.47 3.22 -9.53
C LEU A 329 12.25 2.33 -9.74
N ARG A 330 11.04 2.89 -9.95
CA ARG A 330 9.78 2.13 -10.10
C ARG A 330 9.81 1.02 -11.15
N PHE A 331 10.67 1.14 -12.16
CA PHE A 331 10.85 0.16 -13.24
C PHE A 331 11.78 -1.01 -12.87
N ILE A 332 12.52 -0.91 -11.76
CA ILE A 332 13.40 -1.99 -11.29
C ILE A 332 12.56 -2.98 -10.47
N PRO A 333 12.48 -4.27 -10.87
CA PRO A 333 11.78 -5.33 -10.13
C PRO A 333 12.15 -5.34 -8.65
N VAL A 334 11.15 -5.41 -7.76
CA VAL A 334 11.29 -5.38 -6.28
C VAL A 334 11.87 -4.07 -5.72
N VAL A 335 13.06 -3.64 -6.17
CA VAL A 335 13.79 -2.46 -5.69
C VAL A 335 12.97 -1.18 -5.82
N GLY A 336 12.23 -1.02 -6.91
CA GLY A 336 11.33 0.12 -7.11
C GLY A 336 10.21 0.19 -6.07
N LEU A 337 9.68 -0.97 -5.68
CA LEU A 337 8.64 -1.09 -4.68
C LEU A 337 9.18 -0.87 -3.26
N VAL A 338 10.33 -1.46 -2.91
CA VAL A 338 11.04 -1.16 -1.66
C VAL A 338 11.30 0.34 -1.54
N ALA A 339 11.83 0.97 -2.60
CA ALA A 339 12.12 2.40 -2.63
C ALA A 339 10.85 3.26 -2.46
N TYR A 340 9.72 2.86 -3.04
CA TYR A 340 8.42 3.50 -2.83
C TYR A 340 8.00 3.43 -1.35
N LEU A 341 8.02 2.24 -0.74
CA LEU A 341 7.59 2.00 0.64
C LEU A 341 8.49 2.68 1.70
N PHE A 342 9.77 2.89 1.38
CA PHE A 342 10.72 3.69 2.17
C PHE A 342 10.54 5.21 2.04
N SER A 343 9.76 5.65 1.07
CA SER A 343 9.64 7.06 0.70
C SER A 343 8.22 7.58 0.83
N LEU A 344 7.27 6.76 1.29
CA LEU A 344 5.91 7.16 1.62
C LEU A 344 5.90 8.26 2.70
N ASN A 345 4.99 9.23 2.54
CA ASN A 345 4.66 10.22 3.56
C ASN A 345 3.87 9.55 4.69
N SER A 346 4.61 8.93 5.61
CA SER A 346 4.08 8.57 6.92
C SER A 346 4.17 9.82 7.80
N ASP A 347 3.07 10.57 7.90
CA ASP A 347 2.90 11.63 8.90
C ASP A 347 2.85 10.96 10.29
N VAL A 348 4.01 10.61 10.83
CA VAL A 348 4.17 10.08 12.19
C VAL A 348 4.53 11.24 13.11
N GLU A 349 3.52 11.91 13.64
CA GLU A 349 3.65 12.56 14.94
C GLU A 349 3.75 11.43 15.99
N VAL A 350 4.93 11.30 16.63
CA VAL A 350 5.19 10.43 17.80
C VAL A 350 5.02 11.25 19.06
#